data_AF-A0A315APX2-F1
#
_entry.id   AF-A0A315APX2-F1
#
_cell.length_a   1.000
_cell.length_b   1.000
_cell.length_c   1.000
_cell.angle_alpha   90.00
_cell.angle_beta   90.00
_cell.angle_gamma   90.00
#
_symmetry.space_group_name_H-M   'P 1'
#
loop_
_entity.id
_entity.type
_entity.pdbx_description
1 polymer ?
#
loop_
_entity_poly.entity_id
_entity_poly.type
_entity_poly.pdbx_seq_one_letter_code
_entity_poly.pdbx_strand_id
1 'polypeptide(L)' 'MATITFDTLEAVRRLRDAGYEEKQAEAIVRVIGDAQDRLVSTEHFDSRFTLLQWMIGINLTVTLGVLWKLVH' A
#
# COMPACT_ATOMS: atom_id res chain seq x y z
N MET A 1 -8.49 -11.60 -3.08
CA MET A 1 -7.75 -10.63 -2.24
C MET A 1 -8.51 -10.53 -0.93
N ALA A 2 -7.86 -10.81 0.21
CA ALA A 2 -8.51 -10.67 1.50
C ALA A 2 -8.58 -9.18 1.85
N THR A 3 -9.79 -8.63 1.85
CA THR A 3 -10.04 -7.30 2.43
C THR A 3 -9.79 -7.43 3.93
N ILE A 4 -8.68 -6.90 4.41
CA ILE A 4 -8.40 -6.79 5.84
C ILE A 4 -9.23 -5.61 6.35
N THR A 5 -10.43 -5.90 6.86
CA THR A 5 -11.29 -4.88 7.48
C THR A 5 -10.77 -4.57 8.87
N PHE A 6 -10.36 -3.32 9.11
CA PHE A 6 -9.99 -2.87 10.45
C PHE A 6 -11.26 -2.63 11.28
N ASP A 7 -11.57 -3.53 12.21
CA ASP A 7 -12.72 -3.41 13.12
C ASP A 7 -12.37 -2.43 14.26
N THR A 8 -12.80 -1.19 14.08
CA THR A 8 -12.59 -0.11 15.05
C THR A 8 -13.29 -0.40 16.39
N LEU A 9 -14.44 -1.08 16.38
CA LEU A 9 -15.19 -1.40 17.59
C LEU A 9 -14.47 -2.45 18.42
N GLU A 10 -13.92 -3.48 17.78
CA GLU A 10 -13.11 -4.48 18.47
C GLU A 10 -11.80 -3.90 19.00
N ALA A 11 -11.15 -3.00 18.25
CA ALA A 11 -9.95 -2.30 18.70
C ALA A 11 -10.21 -1.42 19.94
N VAL A 12 -11.33 -0.69 19.98
CA VAL A 12 -11.73 0.11 21.16
C VAL A 12 -11.98 -0.79 22.37
N ARG A 13 -12.67 -1.92 22.18
CA ARG A 13 -12.94 -2.88 23.27
C ARG A 13 -11.64 -3.42 23.87
N ARG A 14 -10.69 -3.84 23.03
CA ARG A 14 -9.38 -4.34 23.49
C ARG A 14 -8.57 -3.29 24.25
N LEU A 15 -8.62 -2.03 23.81
CA LEU A 15 -7.96 -0.93 24.51
C LEU A 15 -8.63 -0.63 25.85
N ARG A 16 -9.96 -0.65 25.91
CA ARG A 16 -10.69 -0.52 27.18
C ARG A 16 -10.35 -1.66 28.14
N ASP A 17 -10.32 -2.89 27.66
CA ASP A 17 -9.98 -4.07 28.47
C ASP A 17 -8.51 -4.03 28.94
N ALA A 18 -7.63 -3.33 28.21
CA ALA A 18 -6.26 -3.03 28.61
C ALA A 18 -6.14 -1.85 29.61
N GLY A 19 -7.26 -1.25 30.03
CA GLY A 19 -7.30 -0.19 31.04
C GLY A 19 -7.24 1.24 30.49
N TYR A 20 -7.36 1.43 29.17
CA TYR A 20 -7.47 2.77 28.59
C TYR A 20 -8.88 3.35 28.79
N GLU A 21 -8.96 4.66 29.02
CA GLU A 21 -10.24 5.37 29.08
C GLU A 21 -10.92 5.36 27.70
N GLU A 22 -12.26 5.23 27.66
CA GLU A 22 -13.06 5.09 26.42
C GLU A 22 -12.70 6.16 25.37
N LYS A 23 -12.58 7.42 25.80
CA LYS A 23 -12.18 8.54 24.92
C LYS A 23 -10.78 8.40 24.33
N GLN A 24 -9.84 7.84 25.08
CA GLN A 24 -8.46 7.61 24.60
C GLN A 24 -8.43 6.43 23.62
N ALA A 25 -9.16 5.36 23.92
CA ALA A 25 -9.30 4.20 23.05
C ALA A 25 -9.90 4.59 21.69
N GLU A 26 -10.99 5.38 21.69
CA GLU A 26 -11.60 5.91 20.48
C GLU A 26 -10.64 6.80 19.67
N ALA A 27 -9.88 7.68 20.33
CA ALA A 27 -8.93 8.56 19.67
C ALA A 27 -7.79 7.78 18.99
N ILE A 28 -7.23 6.79 19.69
CA ILE A 28 -6.16 5.92 19.16
C ILE A 28 -6.66 5.15 17.93
N VAL A 29 -7.86 4.56 18.03
CA VAL A 29 -8.45 3.77 16.95
C VAL A 29 -8.78 4.64 15.73
N ARG A 30 -9.25 5.88 15.92
CA ARG A 30 -9.45 6.83 14.82
C ARG A 30 -8.17 7.13 14.07
N VAL A 31 -7.09 7.45 14.78
CA VAL A 31 -5.79 7.76 14.16
C VAL A 31 -5.25 6.55 13.38
N ILE A 32 -5.42 5.34 13.91
CA ILE A 32 -4.98 4.11 13.24
C ILE A 32 -5.87 3.78 12.03
N GLY A 33 -7.17 4.04 12.10
CA GLY A 33 -8.09 3.91 10.97
C GLY A 33 -7.74 4.85 9.83
N ASP A 34 -7.58 6.14 10.12
CA ASP A 34 -7.22 7.17 9.13
C ASP A 34 -5.84 6.94 8.51
N ALA A 35 -4.88 6.42 9.28
CA ALA A 35 -3.55 6.08 8.77
C ALA A 35 -3.59 4.89 7.80
N GLN A 36 -4.41 3.87 8.08
CA GLN A 36 -4.56 2.72 7.18
C GLN A 36 -5.25 3.08 5.87
N ASP A 37 -6.25 3.97 5.91
CA ASP A 37 -6.93 4.48 4.72
C ASP A 37 -5.94 5.21 3.79
N ARG A 38 -4.98 5.96 4.37
CA ARG A 38 -3.90 6.60 3.62
C ARG A 38 -2.80 5.65 3.12
N LEU A 39 -2.45 4.62 3.87
CA LEU A 39 -1.40 3.66 3.50
C LEU A 39 -1.82 2.75 2.33
N VAL A 40 -3.13 2.52 2.16
CA VAL A 40 -3.73 1.79 1.04
C VAL A 40 -4.22 2.76 -0.06
N SER A 41 -3.55 3.90 -0.23
CA SER A 41 -3.65 4.66 -1.49
C SER A 41 -2.89 3.90 -2.58
N THR A 42 -3.53 2.86 -3.10
CA THR A 42 -3.09 2.06 -4.25
C THR A 42 -2.83 2.92 -5.49
N GLU A 43 -3.43 4.10 -5.58
CA GLU A 43 -3.28 5.05 -6.68
C GLU A 43 -1.83 5.59 -6.83
N HIS A 44 -1.12 5.79 -5.71
CA HIS A 44 0.29 6.21 -5.73
C HIS A 44 1.24 5.05 -6.07
N PHE A 45 0.88 3.82 -5.71
CA PHE A 45 1.67 2.65 -6.04
C PHE A 45 1.49 2.22 -7.50
N ASP A 46 0.28 2.31 -8.04
CA ASP A 46 -0.05 1.89 -9.41
C ASP A 46 0.61 2.79 -10.48
N SER A 47 0.62 4.11 -10.24
CA SER A 47 1.30 5.07 -11.14
C SER A 47 2.81 4.83 -11.20
N ARG A 48 3.45 4.56 -10.05
CA ARG A 48 4.90 4.29 -10.00
C ARG A 48 5.24 2.92 -10.58
N PHE A 49 4.39 1.91 -10.38
CA PHE A 49 4.58 0.58 -10.94
C PHE A 49 4.42 0.58 -12.47
N THR A 50 3.43 1.31 -12.99
CA THR A 50 3.22 1.51 -14.43
C THR A 50 4.43 2.18 -15.09
N LEU A 51 4.94 3.28 -14.50
CA LEU A 51 6.13 3.96 -15.01
C LEU A 51 7.36 3.04 -14.99
N LEU A 52 7.58 2.31 -13.90
CA LEU A 52 8.68 1.36 -13.78
C LEU A 52 8.58 0.24 -14.83
N GLN A 53 7.38 -0.32 -15.04
CA GLN A 53 7.11 -1.35 -16.03
C GLN A 53 7.40 -0.86 -17.46
N TRP A 54 7.03 0.38 -17.79
CA TRP A 54 7.35 1.00 -19.08
C TRP A 54 8.85 1.22 -19.25
N MET A 55 9.56 1.71 -18.22
CA MET A 55 11.00 1.92 -18.28
C MET A 55 11.76 0.61 -18.52
N ILE A 56 11.37 -0.47 -17.82
CA ILE A 56 11.98 -1.80 -17.99
C ILE A 56 11.67 -2.36 -19.38
N GLY A 57 10.42 -2.26 -19.85
CA GLY A 57 10.01 -2.76 -21.16
C GLY A 57 10.77 -2.08 -22.32
N ILE A 58 10.93 -0.76 -22.26
CA ILE A 58 11.70 -0.01 -23.25
C ILE A 58 13.18 -0.40 -23.19
N ASN A 59 13.78 -0.47 -21.99
CA ASN A 59 15.19 -0.82 -21.84
C ASN A 59 15.51 -2.21 -22.41
N LEU A 60 14.70 -3.23 -22.07
CA LEU A 60 14.87 -4.59 -22.59
C LEU A 60 14.72 -4.65 -24.10
N THR A 61 13.75 -3.94 -24.66
CA THR A 61 13.51 -3.90 -26.12
C THR A 61 14.70 -3.27 -26.86
N VAL A 62 15.25 -2.17 -26.32
CA VAL A 62 16.44 -1.51 -26.88
C VAL A 62 17.64 -2.43 -26.81
N THR A 63 17.89 -3.08 -25.66
CA THR A 63 19.03 -3.99 -25.51
C THR A 63 18.93 -5.18 -26.48
N LEU A 64 17.76 -5.81 -26.59
CA LEU A 64 17.55 -6.93 -27.51
C LEU A 64 17.67 -6.50 -28.98
N GLY A 65 17.17 -5.32 -29.35
CA GLY A 65 17.29 -4.78 -30.70
C GLY A 65 18.73 -4.44 -31.09
N VAL A 66 19.52 -3.90 -30.14
CA VAL A 66 20.95 -3.65 -30.35
C VAL A 66 21.72 -4.95 -30.50
N LEU A 67 21.44 -5.96 -29.66
CA LEU A 67 22.06 -7.29 -29.79
C LEU A 67 21.72 -7.93 -31.14
N TRP A 68 20.47 -7.87 -31.57
CA TRP A 68 20.05 -8.38 -32.88
C TRP A 68 20.82 -7.73 -34.02
N LYS A 69 20.93 -6.39 -34.02
CA LYS A 69 21.67 -5.63 -35.04
C LYS A 69 23.18 -5.88 -35.03
N LEU A 70 23.75 -6.31 -33.89
CA LEU A 70 25.17 -6.66 -33.80
C LEU A 70 25.46 -8.10 -34.23
N VAL A 71 24.46 -8.98 -34.15
CA VAL A 71 24.57 -10.41 -34.52
C VAL A 71 24.22 -10.67 -35.99
N HIS A 72 23.42 -9.80 -36.62
CA HIS A 72 22.98 -9.90 -38.01
C HIS A 72 23.44 -8.70 -38.85
#